data_AF-A0A7W1H6A3-F1
#
_entry.id   AF-A0A7W1H6A3-F1
#
_cell.length_a   1.000
_cell.length_b   1.000
_cell.length_c   1.000
_cell.angle_alpha   90.00
_cell.angle_beta   90.00
_cell.angle_gamma   90.00
#
_symmetry.space_group_name_H-M   'P 1'
#
loop_
_entity.id
_entity.type
_entity.pdbx_description
1 polymer ?
#
loop_
_entity_poly.entity_id
_entity_poly.type
_entity_poly.pdbx_seq_one_letter_code
_entity_poly.pdbx_strand_id
1 'polypeptide(L)' 'MTTRAMSPLRQRMVEDMQLRGLSARTQEAYARAVWQLAQHYRRSPDQLSDEELRQYFLYLANEKQIARPTATIAL' A
#
# COMPACT_ATOMS: atom_id res chain seq x y z
N MET A 1 7.42 -18.60 16.84
CA MET A 1 7.34 -17.69 15.69
C MET A 1 5.92 -17.69 15.18
N THR A 2 5.11 -16.69 15.50
CA THR A 2 3.74 -16.57 14.98
C THR A 2 3.83 -16.03 13.56
N THR A 3 3.74 -16.90 12.56
CA THR A 3 3.48 -16.49 11.17
C THR A 3 2.14 -15.78 11.17
N ARG A 4 2.15 -14.45 11.14
CA ARG A 4 0.94 -13.65 11.00
C ARG A 4 0.28 -14.07 9.69
N ALA A 5 -0.84 -14.78 9.79
CA ALA A 5 -1.58 -15.26 8.62
C ALA A 5 -1.86 -14.06 7.70
N MET A 6 -1.65 -14.25 6.40
CA MET A 6 -1.98 -13.25 5.39
C MET A 6 -3.47 -12.94 5.47
N SER A 7 -3.83 -11.66 5.47
CA SER A 7 -5.25 -11.30 5.31
C SER A 7 -5.71 -11.66 3.90
N PRO A 8 -6.98 -12.06 3.71
CA PRO A 8 -7.52 -12.34 2.37
C PRO A 8 -7.35 -11.15 1.40
N LEU A 9 -7.48 -9.92 1.90
CA LEU A 9 -7.27 -8.70 1.12
C LEU A 9 -5.83 -8.57 0.62
N ARG A 10 -4.84 -8.86 1.47
CA ARG A 10 -3.42 -8.83 1.09
C ARG A 10 -3.08 -9.92 0.08
N GLN A 11 -3.68 -11.10 0.21
CA GLN A 11 -3.47 -12.20 -0.73
C GLN A 11 -3.99 -11.84 -2.12
N ARG A 12 -5.25 -11.37 -2.24
CA ARG A 12 -5.83 -10.94 -3.51
C ARG A 12 -5.00 -9.86 -4.19
N MET A 13 -4.56 -8.87 -3.43
CA MET A 13 -3.69 -7.80 -3.96
C MET A 13 -2.40 -8.35 -4.57
N VAL A 14 -1.76 -9.34 -3.93
CA VAL A 14 -0.53 -9.97 -4.46
C VAL A 14 -0.82 -10.78 -5.73
N GLU A 15 -1.90 -11.57 -5.73
CA GLU A 15 -2.34 -12.34 -6.89
C GLU A 15 -2.64 -11.43 -8.10
N ASP A 16 -3.33 -10.31 -7.88
CA ASP A 16 -3.60 -9.31 -8.93
C ASP A 16 -2.32 -8.71 -9.50
N MET A 17 -1.34 -8.43 -8.64
CA MET A 17 -0.03 -7.93 -9.09
C MET A 17 0.79 -8.98 -9.85
N GLN A 18 0.65 -10.27 -9.49
CA GLN A 18 1.26 -11.38 -10.23
C GLN A 18 0.64 -11.54 -11.61
N LEU A 19 -0.69 -11.47 -11.72
CA LEU A 19 -1.41 -11.51 -13.00
C LEU A 19 -1.00 -10.35 -13.92
N ARG A 20 -0.65 -9.20 -13.35
CA ARG A 20 -0.11 -8.03 -14.08
C ARG A 20 1.38 -8.14 -14.42
N GLY A 21 2.06 -9.20 -14.01
CA GLY A 21 3.50 -9.42 -14.28
C GLY A 21 4.43 -8.49 -13.51
N LEU A 22 4.00 -7.92 -12.38
CA LEU A 22 4.87 -7.05 -11.57
C LEU A 22 5.97 -7.86 -10.89
N SER A 23 7.18 -7.31 -10.80
CA SER A 23 8.31 -7.96 -10.14
C SER A 23 8.00 -8.24 -8.65
N ALA A 24 8.62 -9.27 -8.07
CA ALA A 24 8.47 -9.58 -6.64
C ALA A 24 8.81 -8.36 -5.74
N ARG A 25 9.85 -7.60 -6.11
CA ARG A 25 10.22 -6.36 -5.42
C ARG A 25 9.11 -5.31 -5.46
N THR A 26 8.45 -5.17 -6.61
CA THR A 26 7.31 -4.25 -6.78
C THR A 26 6.12 -4.71 -5.95
N GLN A 27 5.81 -6.02 -5.97
CA GLN A 27 4.73 -6.61 -5.17
C GLN A 27 4.93 -6.34 -3.66
N GLU A 28 6.14 -6.55 -3.17
CA GLU A 28 6.51 -6.28 -1.77
C GLU A 28 6.39 -4.79 -1.42
N ALA A 29 6.90 -3.92 -2.29
CA ALA A 29 6.84 -2.47 -2.08
C ALA A 29 5.39 -1.98 -1.99
N TYR A 30 4.51 -2.43 -2.88
CA TYR A 30 3.11 -2.06 -2.88
C TYR A 30 2.35 -2.63 -1.69
N ALA A 31 2.55 -3.92 -1.36
CA ALA A 31 1.94 -4.53 -0.18
C ALA A 31 2.34 -3.79 1.11
N ARG A 32 3.60 -3.35 1.18
CA ARG A 32 4.11 -2.52 2.29
C ARG A 32 3.49 -1.12 2.31
N ALA A 33 3.25 -0.50 1.15
CA ALA A 33 2.60 0.80 1.07
C ALA A 33 1.16 0.75 1.61
N VAL A 34 0.38 -0.24 1.17
CA VAL A 34 -0.99 -0.47 1.65
C VAL A 34 -1.03 -0.82 3.14
N TRP A 35 -0.05 -1.58 3.63
CA TRP A 35 0.08 -1.84 5.07
C TRP A 35 0.31 -0.54 5.87
N GLN A 36 1.18 0.36 5.39
CA GLN A 36 1.41 1.65 6.06
C GLN A 36 0.16 2.54 6.08
N LEU A 37 -0.61 2.55 4.99
CA LEU A 37 -1.90 3.24 4.90
C LEU A 37 -2.88 2.72 5.98
N ALA A 38 -3.02 1.40 6.08
CA ALA A 38 -3.87 0.77 7.09
C ALA A 38 -3.40 1.08 8.52
N GLN A 39 -2.09 1.18 8.76
CA GLN A 39 -1.55 1.61 10.05
C GLN A 39 -1.84 3.08 10.37
N HIS A 40 -1.77 3.96 9.37
CA HIS A 40 -2.05 5.39 9.53
C HIS A 40 -3.50 5.63 9.97
N TYR A 41 -4.47 4.99 9.31
CA TYR A 41 -5.89 5.15 9.63
C TYR A 41 -6.41 4.16 10.69
N ARG A 42 -5.60 3.18 11.10
CA ARG A 42 -5.97 2.06 12.00
C ARG A 42 -7.25 1.33 11.55
N ARG A 43 -7.48 1.29 10.25
CA ARG A 43 -8.66 0.73 9.60
C ARG A 43 -8.24 -0.13 8.42
N SER A 44 -9.12 -1.03 8.02
CA SER A 44 -8.88 -1.86 6.84
C SER A 44 -8.93 -0.97 5.59
N PRO A 45 -7.99 -1.12 4.62
CA PRO A 45 -7.89 -0.19 3.50
C PRO A 45 -9.10 -0.22 2.55
N ASP A 46 -9.90 -1.28 2.57
CA ASP A 46 -11.20 -1.39 1.89
C ASP A 46 -12.31 -0.51 2.51
N GLN A 47 -12.06 0.08 3.68
CA GLN A 47 -12.99 0.99 4.37
C GLN A 47 -12.63 2.46 4.22
N LEU A 48 -11.59 2.77 3.43
CA LEU A 48 -11.13 4.13 3.22
C LEU A 48 -11.84 4.75 2.02
N SER A 49 -12.22 6.01 2.17
CA SER A 49 -12.76 6.82 1.08
C SER A 49 -11.66 7.38 0.19
N ASP A 50 -12.00 7.77 -1.03
CA ASP A 50 -11.08 8.41 -1.97
C ASP A 50 -10.48 9.71 -1.41
N GLU A 51 -11.23 10.47 -0.59
CA GLU A 51 -10.71 11.68 0.04
C GLU A 51 -9.68 11.35 1.13
N GLU A 52 -9.87 10.30 1.92
CA GLU A 52 -8.88 9.82 2.89
C GLU A 52 -7.61 9.30 2.18
N LEU A 53 -7.76 8.65 1.04
CA LEU A 53 -6.62 8.26 0.20
C LEU A 53 -5.86 9.49 -0.31
N ARG A 54 -6.57 10.50 -0.81
CA ARG A 54 -5.99 11.76 -1.27
C ARG A 54 -5.23 12.47 -0.16
N GLN A 55 -5.82 12.58 1.03
CA GLN A 55 -5.18 13.18 2.20
C GLN A 55 -3.93 12.42 2.61
N TYR A 56 -3.95 11.09 2.55
CA TYR A 56 -2.78 10.28 2.86
C TYR A 56 -1.65 10.49 1.84
N PHE A 57 -1.96 10.60 0.55
CA PHE A 57 -0.95 10.94 -0.46
C PHE A 57 -0.36 12.33 -0.24
N LEU A 58 -1.16 13.31 0.16
CA LEU A 58 -0.66 14.64 0.54
C LEU A 58 0.24 14.58 1.78
N TYR A 59 -0.13 13.81 2.80
CA TYR A 59 0.71 13.55 3.98
C TYR A 59 2.05 12.93 3.58
N LEU A 60 2.05 11.92 2.69
CA LEU A 60 3.28 11.30 2.21
C LEU A 60 4.18 12.27 1.43
N ALA A 61 3.57 13.15 0.62
CA ALA A 61 4.29 14.15 -0.17
C ALA A 61 4.88 15.28 0.69
N ASN A 62 4.13 15.77 1.68
CA ASN A 62 4.47 16.96 2.44
C ASN A 62 5.26 16.66 3.71
N GLU A 63 4.87 15.63 4.47
CA GLU A 63 5.43 15.37 5.80
C GLU A 63 6.49 14.28 5.81
N LYS A 64 6.31 13.23 5.00
CA LYS A 64 7.30 12.14 4.92
C LYS A 64 8.49 12.43 4.00
N GLN A 65 8.49 13.55 3.27
CA GLN A 65 9.52 13.95 2.29
C GLN A 65 10.01 12.76 1.45
N ILE A 66 9.09 11.90 1.00
CA ILE A 66 9.48 10.75 0.20
C ILE A 66 10.07 11.30 -1.11
N ALA A 67 11.35 11.02 -1.36
CA ALA A 67 12.05 11.50 -2.55
C ALA A 67 11.25 11.15 -3.82
N ARG A 68 11.19 12.12 -4.75
CA ARG A 68 10.40 12.09 -6.00
C ARG A 68 10.34 10.74 -6.76
N PRO A 69 11.38 9.86 -6.79
CA PRO A 69 11.30 8.58 -7.51
C PRO A 69 10.30 7.57 -6.92
N THR A 70 9.93 7.68 -5.65
CA THR A 70 9.09 6.68 -4.98
C THR A 70 7.60 6.92 -5.20
N ALA A 71 7.20 8.17 -5.47
CA ALA A 71 5.80 8.54 -5.69
C ALA A 71 5.27 8.05 -7.06
N THR A 72 6.13 7.96 -8.07
CA THR A 72 5.74 7.58 -9.44
C THR A 72 5.29 6.13 -9.56
N ILE A 73 5.67 5.26 -8.64
CA ILE A 73 5.26 3.85 -8.69
C ILE A 73 3.84 3.67 -8.13
N ALA A 74 3.17 4.69 -7.57
CA ALA A 74 1.85 4.55 -6.93
C ALA A 74 0.69 5.24 -7.68
N LEU A 75 0.93 5.81 -8.87
CA LEU A 75 -0.08 6.45 -9.72
C LEU A 75 -0.34 5.62 -10.98
#